data_AF-A0A9D6HGT5-F1
#
_entry.id   AF-A0A9D6HGT5-F1
#
_cell.length_a   1.000
_cell.length_b   1.000
_cell.length_c   1.000
_cell.angle_alpha   90.00
_cell.angle_beta   90.00
_cell.angle_gamma   90.00
#
_symmetry.space_group_name_H-M   'P 1'
#
loop_
_entity.id
_entity.type
_entity.pdbx_description
1 polymer ?
#
loop_
_entity_poly.entity_id
_entity_poly.type
_entity_poly.pdbx_seq_one_letter_code
_entity_poly.pdbx_strand_id
1 'polypeptide(L)' 'MIPAVSYPLNKALTAIARQHAMRERCSDEDLAGHELSADEQAALKAGDTRRLYELGANPYLIRRVFRPNFPV' A
#
# COMPACT_ATOMS: atom_id res chain seq x y z
N MET A 1 12.72 15.73 1.28
CA MET A 1 13.03 14.80 0.18
C MET A 1 11.72 14.19 -0.28
N ILE A 2 11.34 14.32 -1.55
CA ILE A 2 10.16 13.64 -2.08
C ILE A 2 10.61 12.20 -2.39
N PRO A 3 10.02 11.16 -1.78
CA PRO A 3 10.41 9.79 -2.06
C PRO A 3 10.22 9.46 -3.55
N ALA A 4 11.14 8.66 -4.11
CA ALA A 4 11.01 8.18 -5.48
C ALA A 4 9.72 7.34 -5.61
N VAL A 5 8.91 7.61 -6.64
CA VAL A 5 7.62 6.94 -6.81
C VAL A 5 7.82 5.45 -7.15
N SER A 6 7.19 4.55 -6.39
CA SER A 6 7.22 3.11 -6.67
C SER A 6 6.04 2.70 -7.56
N TYR A 7 6.31 2.36 -8.82
CA TYR A 7 5.26 1.91 -9.75
C TYR A 7 4.60 0.57 -9.31
N PRO A 8 5.34 -0.49 -8.92
CA PRO A 8 4.75 -1.75 -8.49
C PRO A 8 3.83 -1.58 -7.27
N LEU A 9 4.25 -0.79 -6.27
CA LEU A 9 3.46 -0.51 -5.07
C LEU A 9 2.15 0.21 -5.39
N ASN A 10 2.22 1.25 -6.23
CA ASN A 10 1.03 1.99 -6.64
C ASN A 10 0.07 1.13 -7.49
N LYS A 11 0.60 0.22 -8.31
CA LYS A 11 -0.21 -0.74 -9.06
C LYS A 11 -0.93 -1.72 -8.13
N ALA A 12 -0.24 -2.27 -7.12
CA ALA A 12 -0.85 -3.15 -6.12
C ALA A 12 -1.95 -2.45 -5.33
N LEU A 13 -1.67 -1.26 -4.78
CA LEU A 13 -2.68 -0.47 -4.06
C LEU A 13 -3.90 -0.12 -4.94
N THR A 14 -3.68 0.13 -6.23
CA THR A 14 -4.79 0.37 -7.18
C THR A 14 -5.65 -0.87 -7.36
N ALA A 15 -5.05 -2.05 -7.51
CA ALA A 15 -5.78 -3.31 -7.66
C ALA A 15 -6.62 -3.60 -6.40
N ILE A 16 -6.03 -3.42 -5.22
CA ILE A 16 -6.71 -3.60 -3.93
C ILE A 16 -7.85 -2.57 -3.77
N ALA A 17 -7.59 -1.28 -4.06
CA ALA A 17 -8.59 -0.22 -3.97
C ALA A 17 -9.81 -0.42 -4.89
N ARG A 18 -9.67 -1.19 -5.97
CA ARG A 18 -10.76 -1.55 -6.89
C ARG A 18 -11.68 -2.64 -6.35
N GLN A 19 -11.25 -3.38 -5.33
CA GLN A 19 -12.10 -4.38 -4.66
C GLN A 19 -13.13 -3.72 -3.72
N HIS A 20 -13.11 -2.39 -3.58
CA HIS A 20 -13.98 -1.60 -2.71
C HIS A 20 -13.95 -2.01 -1.22
N ALA A 21 -12.96 -2.81 -0.81
CA ALA A 21 -12.74 -3.21 0.57
C ALA A 21 -11.70 -2.29 1.23
N MET A 22 -12.06 -1.71 2.36
CA MET A 22 -11.09 -1.07 3.27
C MET A 22 -10.34 -2.14 4.04
N ARG A 23 -9.04 -1.95 4.22
CA ARG A 23 -8.16 -2.92 4.88
C ARG A 23 -7.39 -2.25 5.99
N GLU A 24 -7.16 -2.98 7.06
CA GLU A 24 -6.18 -2.63 8.09
C GLU A 24 -4.81 -3.26 7.78
N ARG A 25 -4.81 -4.36 7.01
CA ARG A 25 -3.62 -5.09 6.57
C ARG A 25 -3.90 -5.88 5.29
N CYS A 26 -2.85 -6.13 4.49
CA CYS A 26 -2.92 -7.03 3.34
C CYS A 26 -2.49 -8.46 3.73
N SER A 27 -3.16 -9.44 3.14
CA SER A 27 -2.80 -10.86 3.18
C SER A 27 -1.85 -11.22 2.04
N ASP A 28 -1.24 -12.40 2.08
CA ASP A 28 -0.41 -12.90 0.98
C ASP A 28 -1.19 -13.01 -0.34
N GLU A 29 -2.48 -13.34 -0.28
CA GLU A 29 -3.35 -13.42 -1.45
C GLU A 29 -3.55 -12.05 -2.13
N ASP A 30 -3.63 -10.98 -1.35
CA ASP A 30 -3.75 -9.62 -1.88
C ASP A 30 -2.49 -9.15 -2.60
N LEU A 31 -1.34 -9.74 -2.25
CA LEU A 31 -0.02 -9.37 -2.75
C LEU A 31 0.47 -10.31 -3.86
N ALA A 32 -0.17 -11.47 -4.02
CA ALA A 32 0.19 -12.46 -5.02
C ALA A 32 0.14 -11.87 -6.44
N GLY A 33 1.20 -12.10 -7.21
CA GLY A 33 1.32 -11.59 -8.58
C GLY A 33 1.74 -10.12 -8.70
N HIS A 34 2.05 -9.44 -7.59
CA HIS A 34 2.67 -8.12 -7.60
C HIS A 34 4.18 -8.23 -7.38
N GLU A 35 4.96 -7.51 -8.19
CA GLU A 35 6.43 -7.45 -8.11
C GLU A 35 6.89 -6.50 -7.00
N LEU A 36 6.50 -6.81 -5.76
CA LEU A 36 6.81 -6.01 -4.57
C LEU A 36 8.11 -6.47 -3.93
N SER A 37 8.95 -5.53 -3.54
CA SER A 37 10.09 -5.78 -2.67
C SER A 37 9.67 -6.27 -1.28
N ALA A 38 10.61 -6.85 -0.53
CA ALA A 38 10.36 -7.33 0.82
C ALA A 38 9.83 -6.22 1.76
N ASP A 39 10.39 -5.01 1.66
CA ASP A 39 9.99 -3.85 2.45
C ASP A 39 8.55 -3.41 2.15
N GLU A 40 8.17 -3.41 0.87
CA GLU A 40 6.82 -3.05 0.44
C GLU A 40 5.79 -4.08 0.90
N GLN A 41 6.11 -5.36 0.79
CA GLN A 41 5.26 -6.43 1.30
C GLN A 41 5.09 -6.33 2.82
N ALA A 42 6.17 -6.10 3.56
CA ALA A 42 6.12 -5.93 5.00
C ALA A 42 5.25 -4.74 5.41
N ALA A 43 5.40 -3.59 4.74
CA ALA A 43 4.60 -2.40 5.01
C ALA A 43 3.10 -2.63 4.71
N LEU A 44 2.77 -3.31 3.61
CA LEU A 44 1.38 -3.64 3.26
C LEU A 44 0.74 -4.63 4.25
N LYS A 45 1.49 -5.64 4.70
CA LYS A 45 1.03 -6.63 5.69
C LYS A 45 0.87 -6.02 7.08
N ALA A 46 1.70 -5.04 7.43
CA ALA A 46 1.59 -4.31 8.68
C ALA A 46 0.53 -3.20 8.66
N GLY A 47 0.08 -2.78 7.47
CA GLY A 47 -0.77 -1.60 7.32
C GLY A 47 -0.06 -0.30 7.67
N ASP A 48 1.28 -0.25 7.53
CA ASP A 48 2.13 0.87 7.91
C ASP A 48 2.06 1.99 6.86
N THR A 49 1.07 2.88 7.02
CA THR A 49 0.78 3.97 6.08
C THR A 49 1.94 4.95 5.93
N ARG A 50 2.73 5.15 6.98
CA ARG A 50 3.92 6.01 6.95
C ARG A 50 5.02 5.37 6.12
N ARG A 51 5.33 4.10 6.37
CA ARG A 51 6.36 3.38 5.61
C ARG A 51 5.98 3.28 4.13
N LEU A 52 4.70 3.04 3.82
CA LEU A 52 4.21 3.06 2.44
C LEU A 52 4.46 4.40 1.74
N TYR A 53 4.26 5.52 2.43
CA TYR A 53 4.57 6.84 1.89
C TYR A 53 6.07 7.02 1.62
N GLU A 54 6.92 6.63 2.57
CA GLU A 54 8.37 6.69 2.43
C GLU A 54 8.90 5.80 1.28
N LEU A 55 8.23 4.68 1.01
CA LEU A 55 8.50 3.78 -0.11
C LEU A 55 7.93 4.27 -1.47
N GLY A 56 7.32 5.45 -1.50
CA GLY A 56 6.86 6.08 -2.74
C GLY A 56 5.44 5.70 -3.17
N ALA A 57 4.60 5.20 -2.26
CA ALA A 57 3.17 5.06 -2.53
C ALA A 57 2.48 6.43 -2.59
N ASN A 58 1.49 6.53 -3.46
CA ASN A 58 0.63 7.69 -3.58
C ASN A 58 -0.27 7.81 -2.33
N PRO A 59 -0.21 8.94 -1.58
CA PRO A 59 -1.05 9.17 -0.39
C PRO A 59 -2.54 8.91 -0.61
N TYR A 60 -3.05 9.23 -1.80
CA TYR A 60 -4.46 8.99 -2.14
C TYR A 60 -4.81 7.50 -2.15
N LEU A 61 -3.92 6.66 -2.69
CA LEU A 61 -4.12 5.21 -2.73
C LEU A 61 -3.97 4.59 -1.35
N ILE A 62 -2.99 5.04 -0.56
CA ILE A 62 -2.82 4.62 0.84
C ILE A 62 -4.12 4.92 1.61
N ARG A 63 -4.65 6.14 1.52
CA ARG A 63 -5.90 6.53 2.20
C ARG A 63 -7.12 5.72 1.72
N ARG A 64 -7.16 5.34 0.45
CA ARG A 64 -8.28 4.58 -0.12
C ARG A 64 -8.30 3.13 0.35
N VAL A 65 -7.14 2.51 0.52
CA VAL A 65 -7.00 1.13 0.99
C VAL A 65 -7.00 1.07 2.52
N PHE A 66 -6.18 1.88 3.18
CA PHE A 66 -5.90 1.84 4.61
C PHE A 66 -6.54 2.98 5.38
N ARG A 67 -7.76 3.40 5.02
CA ARG A 67 -8.46 4.50 5.71
C ARG A 67 -8.47 4.38 7.24
N PRO A 68 -8.67 3.20 7.84
CA PRO A 68 -8.62 3.04 9.31
C PRO A 68 -7.26 3.41 9.93
N ASN A 69 -6.15 3.20 9.20
CA ASN A 69 -4.78 3.44 9.67
C ASN A 69 -4.19 4.75 9.15
N PHE A 70 -4.95 5.54 8.39
CA PHE A 70 -4.47 6.79 7.84
C PHE A 70 -4.64 7.89 8.91
N PRO A 71 -3.55 8.53 9.37
CA PRO A 71 -3.65 9.58 10.37
C PRO A 71 -4.53 10.73 9.85
N VAL A 72 -5.44 11.21 10.69
CA VAL A 72 -6.31 12.38 10.42
C VAL A 72 -5.47 13.65 10.46
#